data_AF-A0A2G6LK79-F1
#
_entry.id   AF-A0A2G6LK79-F1
#
_cell.length_a   1.000
_cell.length_b   1.000
_cell.length_c   1.000
_cell.angle_alpha   90.00
_cell.angle_beta   90.00
_cell.angle_gamma   90.00
#
_symmetry.space_group_name_H-M   'P 1'
#
loop_
_entity.id
_entity.type
_entity.pdbx_description
1 polymer ?
#
loop_
_entity_poly.entity_id
_entity_poly.type
_entity_poly.pdbx_seq_one_letter_code
_entity_poly.pdbx_strand_id
1 'polypeptide(L)'
;SKCTKIYQDAILERGDKPFDEAWMQETFNNYWDVAEQITLWTNTMLSPPPPHILKFLGAASKIPSLAKLFANNFNDPRDNFPWWIDPEKTEELIEQHSMAS
;
A
#
# COMPACT_ATOMS: atom_id res chain seq x y z
N SER A 1 -6.10 -4.33 -14.46
CA SER A 1 -5.76 -4.34 -13.01
C SER A 1 -4.39 -5.00 -12.84
N LYS A 2 -3.53 -4.53 -11.93
CA LYS A 2 -2.23 -5.16 -11.61
C LYS A 2 -2.40 -6.66 -11.26
N CYS A 3 -3.50 -7.00 -10.58
CA CYS A 3 -3.83 -8.37 -10.18
C CYS A 3 -4.04 -9.29 -11.40
N THR A 4 -4.80 -8.84 -12.40
CA THR A 4 -5.05 -9.61 -13.64
C THR A 4 -3.76 -9.92 -14.39
N LYS A 5 -2.79 -9.01 -14.35
CA LYS A 5 -1.52 -9.17 -15.04
C LYS A 5 -0.63 -10.23 -14.39
N ILE A 6 -0.58 -10.32 -13.06
CA ILE A 6 0.23 -11.33 -12.34
C ILE A 6 -0.25 -12.74 -12.67
N TYR A 7 -1.57 -12.99 -12.59
CA TYR A 7 -2.11 -14.31 -12.94
C TYR A 7 -1.95 -14.62 -14.43
N GLN A 8 -2.13 -13.62 -15.31
CA GLN A 8 -1.96 -13.80 -16.75
C GLN A 8 -0.51 -14.19 -17.09
N ASP A 9 0.48 -13.46 -16.54
CA ASP A 9 1.90 -13.72 -16.79
C ASP A 9 2.28 -15.11 -16.23
N ALA A 10 1.83 -15.47 -15.03
CA ALA A 10 2.06 -16.79 -14.44
C ALA A 10 1.46 -17.95 -15.26
N ILE A 11 0.25 -17.77 -15.82
CA ILE A 11 -0.39 -18.77 -16.69
C ILE A 11 0.41 -18.95 -17.99
N LEU A 12 0.86 -17.85 -18.60
CA LEU A 12 1.65 -17.90 -19.84
C LEU A 12 3.02 -18.54 -19.62
N GLU A 13 3.69 -18.25 -18.50
CA GLU A 13 4.98 -18.87 -18.14
C GLU A 13 4.85 -20.36 -17.79
N ARG A 14 3.69 -20.77 -17.26
CA ARG A 14 3.44 -22.18 -16.91
C ARG A 14 3.33 -23.08 -18.15
N GLY A 15 2.81 -22.57 -19.27
CA GLY A 15 2.66 -23.31 -20.52
C GLY A 15 1.78 -24.56 -20.35
N ASP A 16 2.23 -25.71 -20.89
CA ASP A 16 1.47 -26.98 -20.83
C ASP A 16 1.70 -27.78 -19.52
N LYS A 17 2.39 -27.22 -18.53
CA LYS A 17 2.62 -27.89 -17.24
C LYS A 17 1.32 -27.91 -16.42
N PRO A 18 1.13 -28.92 -15.54
CA PRO A 18 -0.05 -28.97 -14.69
C PRO A 18 -0.13 -27.77 -13.75
N PHE A 19 -1.34 -27.27 -13.52
CA PHE A 19 -1.66 -26.29 -12.49
C PHE A 19 -1.83 -27.02 -11.15
N ASP A 20 -0.73 -27.51 -10.61
CA ASP A 20 -0.71 -28.20 -9.31
C ASP A 20 -0.86 -27.22 -8.13
N GLU A 21 -1.15 -27.78 -6.95
CA GLU A 21 -1.36 -27.01 -5.72
C GLU A 21 -0.14 -26.13 -5.37
N ALA A 22 1.07 -26.64 -5.58
CA ALA A 22 2.30 -25.90 -5.31
C ALA A 22 2.40 -24.64 -6.18
N TRP A 23 2.11 -24.74 -7.47
CA TRP A 23 2.10 -23.59 -8.36
C TRP A 23 0.96 -22.61 -8.06
N MET A 24 -0.22 -23.12 -7.68
CA MET A 24 -1.32 -22.24 -7.26
C MET A 24 -0.94 -21.41 -6.05
N GLN A 25 -0.28 -22.02 -5.05
CA GLN A 25 0.17 -21.33 -3.85
C GLN A 25 1.25 -20.29 -4.15
N GLU A 26 2.22 -20.62 -5.01
CA GLU A 26 3.28 -19.68 -5.42
C GLU A 26 2.69 -18.47 -6.17
N THR A 27 1.79 -18.73 -7.13
CA THR A 27 1.12 -17.66 -7.89
C THR A 27 0.28 -16.76 -6.99
N PHE A 28 -0.41 -17.35 -6.01
CA PHE A 28 -1.15 -16.61 -5.01
C PHE A 28 -0.24 -15.76 -4.13
N ASN A 29 0.90 -16.29 -3.65
CA ASN A 29 1.85 -15.53 -2.85
C ASN A 29 2.36 -14.29 -3.60
N ASN A 30 2.71 -14.43 -4.88
CA ASN A 30 3.14 -13.32 -5.72
C ASN A 30 2.04 -12.24 -5.89
N TYR A 31 0.78 -12.66 -5.97
CA TYR A 31 -0.35 -11.74 -5.95
C TYR A 31 -0.52 -11.09 -4.55
N TRP A 32 -0.39 -11.87 -3.49
CA TRP A 32 -0.57 -11.44 -2.10
C TRP A 32 0.44 -10.36 -1.70
N ASP A 33 1.70 -10.45 -2.15
CA ASP A 33 2.72 -9.41 -1.92
C ASP A 33 2.25 -8.00 -2.37
N VAL A 34 1.40 -7.92 -3.39
CA VAL A 34 0.82 -6.67 -3.88
C VAL A 34 -0.50 -6.34 -3.17
N ALA A 35 -1.33 -7.36 -2.92
CA ALA A 35 -2.67 -7.18 -2.36
C ALA A 35 -2.65 -6.88 -0.85
N GLU A 36 -1.69 -7.45 -0.11
CA GLU A 36 -1.59 -7.33 1.34
C GLU A 36 -1.51 -5.87 1.80
N GLN A 37 -0.73 -5.06 1.09
CA GLN A 37 -0.58 -3.63 1.37
C GLN A 37 -1.91 -2.87 1.24
N ILE A 38 -2.72 -3.19 0.23
CA ILE A 38 -4.06 -2.60 0.02
C ILE A 38 -5.03 -3.06 1.10
N THR A 39 -4.98 -4.36 1.43
CA THR A 39 -5.82 -4.95 2.47
C THR A 39 -5.51 -4.35 3.83
N LEU A 40 -4.23 -4.22 4.19
CA LEU A 40 -3.80 -3.59 5.44
C LEU A 40 -4.25 -2.13 5.51
N TRP A 41 -4.01 -1.36 4.44
CA TRP A 41 -4.46 0.04 4.35
C TRP A 41 -5.97 0.19 4.51
N THR A 42 -6.75 -0.61 3.79
CA THR A 42 -8.22 -0.61 3.88
C THR A 42 -8.70 -0.99 5.29
N ASN A 43 -8.11 -2.02 5.88
CA ASN A 43 -8.46 -2.46 7.24
C ASN A 43 -8.14 -1.40 8.29
N THR A 44 -7.03 -0.67 8.13
CA THR A 44 -6.69 0.46 9.03
C THR A 44 -7.65 1.64 8.91
N MET A 45 -8.31 1.81 7.75
CA MET A 45 -9.33 2.85 7.56
C MET A 45 -10.70 2.46 8.12
N LEU A 46 -10.97 1.16 8.30
CA LEU A 46 -12.22 0.64 8.87
C LEU A 46 -12.18 0.58 10.41
N SER A 47 -10.99 0.57 10.99
CA SER A 47 -10.77 0.61 12.44
C SER A 47 -10.48 2.05 12.89
N PRO A 48 -10.61 2.37 14.20
CA PRO A 48 -10.12 3.63 14.73
C PRO A 48 -8.66 3.87 14.27
N PRO A 49 -8.36 5.00 13.60
CA PRO A 49 -7.03 5.20 13.04
C PRO A 49 -5.99 5.23 14.17
N PRO A 50 -4.82 4.59 13.99
CA PRO A 50 -3.74 4.67 14.95
C PRO A 50 -3.34 6.14 15.25
N PRO A 51 -2.76 6.44 16.42
CA PRO A 51 -2.41 7.81 16.81
C PRO A 51 -1.53 8.55 15.80
N HIS A 52 -0.57 7.87 15.17
CA HIS A 52 0.31 8.47 14.14
C HIS A 52 -0.46 8.84 12.87
N ILE A 53 -1.44 8.04 12.46
CA ILE A 53 -2.31 8.34 11.32
C ILE A 53 -3.24 9.52 11.64
N LEU A 54 -3.80 9.60 12.86
CA LEU A 54 -4.57 10.78 13.28
C LEU A 54 -3.73 12.06 13.24
N LYS A 55 -2.47 11.99 13.69
CA LYS A 55 -1.53 13.11 13.62
C LYS A 55 -1.24 13.51 12.17
N PHE A 56 -1.00 12.53 11.29
CA PHE A 56 -0.83 12.77 9.86
C PHE A 56 -2.05 13.46 9.23
N LEU A 57 -3.26 12.97 9.50
CA LEU A 57 -4.49 13.59 8.97
C LEU A 57 -4.66 15.05 9.47
N GLY A 58 -4.31 15.30 10.73
CA GLY A 58 -4.24 16.65 11.29
C GLY A 58 -3.24 17.55 10.57
N ALA A 59 -2.04 17.05 10.26
CA ALA A 59 -1.02 17.78 9.50
C ALA A 59 -1.45 18.01 8.03
N ALA A 60 -2.03 17.00 7.38
CA ALA A 60 -2.54 17.07 6.02
C ALA A 60 -3.65 18.12 5.85
N SER A 61 -4.43 18.41 6.90
CA SER A 61 -5.42 19.50 6.88
C SER A 61 -4.81 20.90 6.74
N LYS A 62 -3.51 21.05 7.02
CA LYS A 62 -2.78 22.34 7.02
C LYS A 62 -1.70 22.42 5.95
N ILE A 63 -1.17 21.28 5.51
CA ILE A 63 -0.02 21.20 4.60
C ILE A 63 -0.48 20.62 3.25
N PRO A 64 -0.58 21.43 2.18
CA PRO A 64 -1.13 20.98 0.89
C PRO A 64 -0.38 19.81 0.24
N SER A 65 0.94 19.72 0.43
CA SER A 65 1.73 18.60 -0.08
C SER A 65 1.38 17.28 0.58
N LEU A 66 1.07 17.28 1.88
CA LEU A 66 0.61 16.09 2.60
C LEU A 66 -0.82 15.70 2.19
N ALA A 67 -1.71 16.68 1.97
CA ALA A 67 -3.04 16.40 1.43
C ALA A 67 -2.98 15.76 0.03
N LYS A 68 -2.07 16.24 -0.82
CA LYS A 68 -1.84 15.67 -2.16
C LYS A 68 -1.25 14.27 -2.09
N LEU A 69 -0.31 14.02 -1.18
CA LEU A 69 0.23 12.69 -0.93
C LEU A 69 -0.91 11.75 -0.51
N PHE A 70 -1.72 12.13 0.47
CA PHE A 70 -2.86 11.35 0.93
C PHE A 70 -3.87 11.04 -0.19
N ALA A 71 -4.18 12.00 -1.05
CA ALA A 71 -5.07 11.79 -2.19
C ALA A 71 -4.47 10.82 -3.23
N ASN A 72 -3.17 10.92 -3.50
CA ASN A 72 -2.48 10.03 -4.45
C ASN A 72 -2.39 8.59 -3.95
N ASN A 73 -2.35 8.38 -2.63
CA ASN A 73 -2.33 7.05 -2.01
C ASN A 73 -3.58 6.20 -2.34
N PHE A 74 -4.70 6.82 -2.72
CA PHE A 74 -5.87 6.10 -3.23
C PHE A 74 -5.62 5.42 -4.59
N ASN A 75 -4.62 5.89 -5.36
CA ASN A 75 -4.30 5.37 -6.68
C ASN A 75 -3.16 4.34 -6.66
N ASP A 76 -2.12 4.54 -5.86
CA ASP A 76 -1.01 3.59 -5.72
C ASP A 76 -0.59 3.44 -4.25
N PRO A 77 -0.93 2.32 -3.61
CA PRO A 77 -0.65 2.10 -2.19
C PRO A 77 0.81 1.76 -1.90
N ARG A 78 1.64 1.55 -2.93
CA ARG A 78 3.08 1.27 -2.76
C ARG A 78 3.82 2.49 -2.21
N ASP A 79 3.30 3.69 -2.44
CA ASP A 79 3.84 4.94 -1.90
C ASP A 79 3.49 5.12 -0.40
N ASN A 80 2.66 4.22 0.17
CA ASN A 80 2.21 4.29 1.57
C ASN A 80 3.24 3.70 2.55
N PHE A 81 4.15 2.84 2.08
CA PHE A 81 5.06 2.11 2.96
C PHE A 81 6.48 2.67 2.84
N PRO A 82 7.21 2.85 3.96
CA PRO A 82 6.90 2.35 5.31
C PRO A 82 6.06 3.28 6.21
N TRP A 83 5.88 4.55 5.85
CA TRP A 83 5.35 5.56 6.79
C TRP A 83 3.94 5.27 7.30
N TRP A 84 3.04 4.64 6.53
CA TRP A 84 1.67 4.35 6.99
C TRP A 84 1.63 3.41 8.22
N ILE A 85 2.58 2.49 8.33
CA ILE A 85 2.61 1.50 9.42
C ILE A 85 3.64 1.83 10.51
N ASP A 86 4.59 2.71 10.20
CA ASP A 86 5.69 3.08 11.09
C ASP A 86 5.48 4.51 11.63
N PRO A 87 5.22 4.66 12.95
CA PRO A 87 5.04 5.96 13.58
C PRO A 87 6.24 6.91 13.42
N GLU A 88 7.47 6.41 13.46
CA GLU A 88 8.68 7.23 13.33
C GLU A 88 8.80 7.78 11.91
N LYS A 89 8.56 6.92 10.91
CA LYS A 89 8.54 7.31 9.50
C LYS A 89 7.41 8.29 9.17
N THR A 90 6.28 8.19 9.85
CA THR A 90 5.21 9.19 9.75
C THR A 90 5.67 10.55 10.26
N GLU A 91 6.38 10.59 11.39
CA GLU A 91 6.87 11.84 11.95
C GLU A 91 7.88 12.51 11.03
N GLU A 92 8.90 11.76 10.57
CA GLU A 92 9.91 12.23 9.63
C GLU A 92 9.26 12.85 8.38
N LEU A 93 8.22 12.21 7.85
CA LEU A 93 7.48 12.68 6.69
C LEU A 93 6.77 14.02 6.97
N ILE A 94 6.09 14.15 8.12
CA ILE A 94 5.42 15.39 8.51
C ILE A 94 6.44 16.52 8.63
N GLU A 95 7.59 16.27 9.27
CA GLU A 95 8.66 17.26 9.43
C GLU A 95 9.23 17.72 8.07
N GLN A 96 9.52 16.78 7.17
CA GLN A 96 10.02 17.09 5.83
C GLN A 96 9.08 18.00 5.05
N HIS A 97 7.78 17.71 5.07
CA HIS A 97 6.79 18.51 4.36
C HIS A 97 6.47 19.85 5.05
N SER A 98 6.65 19.93 6.37
CA SER A 98 6.51 21.19 7.11
C SER A 98 7.64 22.17 6.82
N MET A 99 8.85 21.67 6.58
CA MET A 99 10.04 22.47 6.25
C MET A 99 10.07 22.93 4.79
N ALA A 100 9.33 22.24 3.91
CA ALA A 100 9.26 22.54 2.49
C ALA A 100 8.08 23.45 2.08
N SER A 101 7.29 23.92 3.06
CA SER A 101 6.11 24.81 2.89
C SER A 101 6.43 26.24 3.28
#